data_AF-A0A0K8TBT4-F1
#
_entry.id   AF-A0A0K8TBT4-F1
#
_cell.length_a   1.000
_cell.length_b   1.000
_cell.length_c   1.000
_cell.angle_alpha   90.00
_cell.angle_beta   90.00
_cell.angle_gamma   90.00
#
_symmetry.space_group_name_H-M   'P 1'
#
loop_
_entity.id
_entity.type
_entity.pdbx_description
1 polymer ?
#
loop_
_entity_poly.entity_id
_entity_poly.type
_entity_poly.pdbx_seq_one_letter_code
_entity_poly.pdbx_strand_id
1 'polypeptide(L)'
;MPSARLTLREEDIVRLTLEFLHNRELHISQLSLERESGVINGNYSDDIFYLRQLILDGQWDDVLEFIQPLEALPAFDMKKFQYIIMKHKYVELLCIKSEAGAMMGAGANVDTAVEEVVKVLQELEKVSPSKEDYSNLCLLLTLPRLSDHLQYKNWNPSNARVLCFREIYPLVDKFLIAERRTNSGEIIHGPYSQAAKNDRLIQLVIKGLLYESCVNYCQAKAVGSTDTSVHEMNFSKLLDGNSAFSDSDLSLLSWLQSIPAETFSVPFEQKTLNVDVERLERPSLETSWTEHMLVT
;
A
#
# COMPACT_ATOMS: atom_id res chain seq x y z
N MET A 1 29.74 -15.05 24.32
CA MET A 1 28.28 -14.92 24.18
C MET A 1 28.00 -14.19 22.86
N PRO A 2 27.01 -14.58 22.05
CA PRO A 2 26.76 -13.94 20.76
C PRO A 2 26.27 -12.50 20.97
N SER A 3 26.92 -11.54 20.32
CA SER A 3 26.51 -10.13 20.30
C SER A 3 25.09 -10.01 19.73
N ALA A 4 24.27 -9.13 20.30
CA ALA A 4 22.97 -8.83 19.73
C ALA A 4 23.18 -8.14 18.37
N ARG A 5 22.48 -8.60 17.33
CA ARG A 5 22.51 -7.99 15.99
C ARG A 5 21.12 -7.46 15.67
N LEU A 6 21.04 -6.19 15.31
CA LEU A 6 19.86 -5.56 14.76
C LEU A 6 20.12 -5.31 13.27
N THR A 7 19.29 -5.88 12.41
CA THR A 7 19.31 -5.61 10.98
C THR A 7 18.06 -4.81 10.63
N LEU A 8 18.24 -3.67 9.96
CA LEU A 8 17.17 -2.83 9.44
C LEU A 8 17.32 -2.75 7.92
N ARG A 9 16.29 -3.14 7.19
CA ARG A 9 16.28 -3.07 5.72
C ARG A 9 15.46 -1.86 5.30
N GLU A 10 16.01 -1.03 4.41
CA GLU A 10 15.27 0.10 3.85
C GLU A 10 14.00 -0.36 3.10
N GLU A 11 14.03 -1.55 2.50
CA GLU A 11 12.88 -2.20 1.88
C GLU A 11 11.70 -2.36 2.87
N ASP A 12 11.97 -2.70 4.13
CA ASP A 12 10.93 -2.82 5.16
C ASP A 12 10.34 -1.46 5.53
N ILE A 13 11.14 -0.39 5.47
CA ILE A 13 10.66 1.00 5.67
C ILE A 13 9.72 1.41 4.53
N VAL A 14 10.05 1.03 3.30
CA VAL A 14 9.18 1.25 2.14
C VAL A 14 7.86 0.49 2.31
N ARG A 15 7.90 -0.78 2.74
CA ARG A 15 6.68 -1.56 3.05
C ARG A 15 5.81 -0.90 4.12
N LEU A 16 6.42 -0.37 5.18
CA LEU A 16 5.71 0.40 6.22
C LEU A 16 5.03 1.64 5.66
N THR A 17 5.70 2.34 4.74
CA THR A 17 5.16 3.53 4.07
C THR A 17 4.00 3.16 3.14
N LEU A 18 4.16 2.10 2.36
CA LEU A 18 3.12 1.59 1.46
C LEU A 18 1.87 1.15 2.23
N GLU A 19 2.04 0.47 3.37
CA GLU A 19 0.93 0.17 4.28
C GLU A 19 0.23 1.44 4.75
N PHE A 20 0.99 2.43 5.20
CA PHE A 20 0.46 3.70 5.67
C PHE A 20 -0.36 4.40 4.58
N LEU A 21 0.13 4.45 3.34
CA LEU A 21 -0.57 5.04 2.20
C LEU A 21 -1.84 4.26 1.86
N HIS A 22 -1.75 2.93 1.83
CA HIS A 22 -2.87 2.04 1.52
C HIS A 22 -4.04 2.22 2.49
N ASN A 23 -3.76 2.25 3.80
CA ASN A 23 -4.79 2.38 4.84
C ASN A 23 -5.53 3.74 4.78
N ARG A 24 -4.99 4.75 4.09
CA ARG A 24 -5.58 6.09 3.92
C ARG A 24 -6.12 6.32 2.50
N GLU A 25 -6.17 5.27 1.69
CA GLU A 25 -6.60 5.33 0.28
C GLU A 25 -5.77 6.31 -0.57
N LEU A 26 -4.50 6.54 -0.20
CA LEU A 26 -3.56 7.41 -0.92
C LEU A 26 -2.90 6.66 -2.08
N HIS A 27 -3.73 6.06 -2.93
CA HIS A 27 -3.28 5.06 -3.91
C HIS A 27 -2.41 5.63 -5.04
N ILE A 28 -2.56 6.91 -5.41
CA ILE A 28 -1.70 7.55 -6.42
C ILE A 28 -0.24 7.55 -5.93
N SER A 29 -0.01 8.03 -4.70
CA SER A 29 1.32 8.04 -4.09
C SER A 29 1.83 6.63 -3.82
N GLN A 30 0.94 5.71 -3.40
CA GLN A 30 1.28 4.31 -3.21
C GLN A 30 1.85 3.70 -4.49
N LEU A 31 1.12 3.81 -5.61
CA LEU A 31 1.54 3.22 -6.90
C LEU A 31 2.81 3.88 -7.45
N SER A 32 2.95 5.19 -7.26
CA SER A 32 4.17 5.91 -7.66
C SER A 32 5.39 5.37 -6.90
N LEU A 33 5.25 5.17 -5.58
CA LEU A 33 6.30 4.60 -4.75
C LEU A 33 6.61 3.14 -5.12
N GLU A 34 5.59 2.32 -5.39
CA GLU A 34 5.78 0.93 -5.86
C GLU A 34 6.56 0.88 -7.19
N ARG A 35 6.23 1.75 -8.15
CA ARG A 35 6.92 1.83 -9.44
C ARG A 35 8.37 2.32 -9.31
N GLU A 36 8.60 3.33 -8.48
CA GLU A 36 9.95 3.91 -8.29
C GLU A 36 10.86 2.98 -7.49
N SER A 37 10.33 2.33 -6.45
CA SER A 37 11.12 1.48 -5.54
C SER A 37 11.18 0.02 -5.97
N GLY A 38 10.27 -0.44 -6.82
CA GLY A 38 10.08 -1.87 -7.12
C GLY A 38 9.56 -2.69 -5.93
N VAL A 39 9.26 -2.05 -4.80
CA VAL A 39 8.83 -2.71 -3.57
C VAL A 39 7.31 -2.66 -3.48
N ILE A 40 6.71 -3.79 -3.12
CA ILE A 40 5.30 -3.88 -2.77
C ILE A 40 5.11 -4.34 -1.33
N ASN A 41 4.03 -3.85 -0.69
CA ASN A 41 3.61 -4.36 0.61
C ASN A 41 2.60 -5.52 0.44
N GLY A 42 3.09 -6.67 0.00
CA GLY A 42 2.28 -7.86 -0.24
C GLY A 42 3.14 -9.06 -0.61
N ASN A 43 2.56 -10.25 -0.54
CA ASN A 43 3.22 -11.49 -0.95
C ASN A 43 2.40 -12.16 -2.04
N TYR A 44 2.48 -11.62 -3.25
CA TYR A 44 1.80 -12.17 -4.42
C TYR A 44 2.71 -13.17 -5.15
N SER A 45 2.10 -14.14 -5.83
CA SER A 45 2.81 -14.86 -6.90
C SER A 45 3.06 -13.93 -8.09
N ASP A 46 3.96 -14.31 -8.99
CA ASP A 46 4.24 -13.52 -10.19
C ASP A 46 2.98 -13.35 -11.06
N ASP A 47 2.15 -14.40 -11.18
CA ASP A 47 0.88 -14.35 -11.90
C ASP A 47 -0.14 -13.41 -11.26
N ILE A 48 -0.27 -13.45 -9.92
CA ILE A 48 -1.17 -12.53 -9.19
C ILE A 48 -0.65 -11.10 -9.29
N PHE A 49 0.66 -10.91 -9.20
CA PHE A 49 1.29 -9.60 -9.34
C PHE A 49 1.08 -9.05 -10.75
N TYR A 50 1.23 -9.86 -11.79
CA TYR A 50 0.99 -9.45 -13.16
C TYR A 50 -0.48 -9.06 -13.39
N LEU A 51 -1.43 -9.89 -12.95
CA LEU A 51 -2.86 -9.56 -12.98
C LEU A 51 -3.17 -8.24 -12.24
N ARG A 52 -2.53 -8.04 -11.08
CA ARG A 52 -2.65 -6.79 -10.32
C ARG A 52 -2.20 -5.61 -11.18
N GLN A 53 -1.07 -5.70 -11.88
CA GLN A 53 -0.58 -4.60 -12.71
C GLN A 53 -1.53 -4.30 -13.87
N LEU A 54 -2.02 -5.32 -14.59
CA LEU A 54 -3.01 -5.12 -15.65
C LEU A 54 -4.26 -4.35 -15.16
N ILE A 55 -4.78 -4.72 -13.98
CA ILE A 55 -5.92 -4.03 -13.36
C ILE A 55 -5.57 -2.58 -12.98
N LEU A 56 -4.39 -2.35 -12.38
CA LEU A 56 -3.97 -1.02 -11.93
C LEU A 56 -3.65 -0.09 -13.09
N ASP A 57 -3.17 -0.63 -14.20
CA ASP A 57 -2.92 0.10 -15.45
C ASP A 57 -4.22 0.29 -16.27
N GLY A 58 -5.30 -0.43 -15.91
CA GLY A 58 -6.61 -0.31 -16.56
C GLY A 58 -6.68 -1.02 -17.91
N GLN A 59 -5.81 -2.00 -18.11
CA GLN A 59 -5.77 -2.84 -19.30
C GLN A 59 -6.85 -3.93 -19.20
N TRP A 60 -8.11 -3.51 -19.18
CA TRP A 60 -9.25 -4.36 -18.86
C TRP A 60 -9.42 -5.56 -19.79
N ASP A 61 -9.09 -5.40 -21.08
CA ASP A 61 -9.18 -6.48 -22.06
C ASP A 61 -8.06 -7.51 -21.84
N ASP A 62 -6.83 -7.06 -21.60
CA ASP A 62 -5.69 -7.93 -21.26
C ASP A 62 -5.95 -8.71 -19.96
N VAL A 63 -6.65 -8.12 -18.98
CA VAL A 63 -7.09 -8.83 -17.76
C VAL A 63 -8.00 -10.02 -18.10
N LEU A 64 -8.97 -9.82 -19.01
CA LEU A 64 -9.91 -10.86 -19.43
C LEU A 64 -9.21 -11.95 -20.23
N GLU A 65 -8.26 -11.59 -21.09
CA GLU A 65 -7.45 -12.55 -21.84
C GLU A 65 -6.53 -13.36 -20.92
N PHE A 66 -5.86 -12.71 -19.97
CA PHE A 66 -4.95 -13.37 -19.03
C PHE A 66 -5.65 -14.43 -18.19
N ILE A 67 -6.89 -14.18 -17.76
CA ILE A 67 -7.63 -15.10 -16.87
C ILE A 67 -8.32 -16.24 -17.62
N GLN A 68 -8.43 -16.14 -18.95
CA GLN A 68 -9.18 -17.09 -19.79
C GLN A 68 -8.80 -18.57 -19.56
N PRO A 69 -7.51 -18.93 -19.35
CA PRO A 69 -7.14 -20.31 -19.06
C PRO A 69 -7.83 -20.92 -17.82
N LEU A 70 -8.26 -20.11 -16.85
CA LEU A 70 -8.97 -20.59 -15.65
C LEU A 70 -10.43 -20.98 -15.93
N GLU A 71 -11.01 -20.61 -17.08
CA GLU A 71 -12.38 -20.98 -17.43
C GLU A 71 -12.58 -22.49 -17.53
N ALA A 72 -11.53 -23.22 -17.88
CA ALA A 72 -11.55 -24.68 -17.93
C ALA A 72 -11.70 -25.34 -16.55
N LEU A 73 -11.50 -24.59 -15.46
CA LEU A 73 -11.59 -25.08 -14.10
C LEU A 73 -13.03 -24.92 -13.57
N PRO A 74 -13.75 -26.02 -13.29
CA PRO A 74 -15.16 -25.95 -12.89
C PRO A 74 -15.39 -25.28 -11.51
N ALA A 75 -14.33 -25.17 -10.70
CA ALA A 75 -14.38 -24.49 -9.40
C ALA A 75 -14.16 -22.98 -9.48
N PHE A 76 -13.77 -22.45 -10.65
CA PHE A 76 -13.53 -21.03 -10.87
C PHE A 76 -14.81 -20.36 -11.36
N ASP A 77 -15.26 -19.33 -10.65
CA ASP A 77 -16.44 -18.56 -11.02
C ASP A 77 -16.06 -17.48 -12.04
N MET A 78 -15.85 -17.91 -13.29
CA MET A 78 -15.48 -17.03 -14.41
C MET A 78 -16.53 -15.94 -14.63
N LYS A 79 -17.82 -16.26 -14.48
CA LYS A 79 -18.92 -15.30 -14.66
C LYS A 79 -18.82 -14.15 -13.64
N LYS A 80 -18.57 -14.47 -12.37
CA LYS A 80 -18.37 -13.45 -11.33
C LYS A 80 -17.12 -12.61 -11.56
N PHE A 81 -16.01 -13.25 -11.96
CA PHE A 81 -14.78 -12.53 -12.31
C PHE A 81 -15.05 -11.51 -13.43
N GLN A 82 -15.64 -11.95 -14.54
CA GLN A 82 -15.98 -11.10 -15.68
C GLN A 82 -16.91 -9.96 -15.29
N TYR A 83 -17.93 -10.22 -14.48
CA TYR A 83 -18.84 -9.18 -14.01
C TYR A 83 -18.11 -8.07 -13.24
N ILE A 84 -17.20 -8.42 -12.32
CA ILE A 84 -16.45 -7.43 -11.53
C ILE A 84 -15.56 -6.58 -12.45
N ILE A 85 -14.75 -7.23 -13.32
CA ILE A 85 -13.87 -6.51 -14.25
C ILE A 85 -14.67 -5.58 -15.17
N MET A 86 -15.72 -6.10 -15.80
CA MET A 86 -16.54 -5.33 -16.74
C MET A 86 -17.29 -4.18 -16.05
N LYS A 87 -17.71 -4.36 -14.79
CA LYS A 87 -18.35 -3.30 -14.01
C LYS A 87 -17.39 -2.15 -13.75
N HIS A 88 -16.13 -2.44 -13.38
CA HIS A 88 -15.12 -1.41 -13.18
C HIS A 88 -14.76 -0.71 -14.51
N LYS A 89 -14.56 -1.46 -15.60
CA LYS A 89 -14.38 -0.91 -16.96
C LYS A 89 -15.51 0.04 -17.33
N TYR A 90 -16.76 -0.37 -17.12
CA TYR A 90 -17.95 0.42 -17.42
C TYR A 90 -18.00 1.74 -16.64
N VAL A 91 -17.80 1.70 -15.32
CA VAL A 91 -17.82 2.92 -14.49
C VAL A 91 -16.69 3.88 -14.87
N GLU A 92 -15.51 3.36 -15.21
CA GLU A 92 -14.39 4.18 -15.68
C GLU A 92 -14.71 4.86 -17.02
N LEU A 93 -15.27 4.12 -17.99
CA LEU A 93 -15.72 4.67 -19.27
C LEU A 93 -16.82 5.73 -19.12
N LEU A 94 -17.74 5.56 -18.16
CA LEU A 94 -18.74 6.59 -17.84
C LEU A 94 -18.10 7.89 -17.35
N CYS A 95 -17.02 7.81 -16.56
CA CYS A 95 -16.28 8.97 -16.11
C CYS A 95 -15.58 9.67 -17.28
N ILE A 96 -14.87 8.91 -18.12
CA ILE A 96 -14.18 9.42 -19.31
C ILE A 96 -15.18 10.13 -20.23
N LYS A 97 -16.35 9.53 -20.48
CA LYS A 97 -17.43 10.14 -21.27
C LYS A 97 -17.88 11.48 -20.66
N SER A 98 -18.09 11.54 -19.35
CA SER A 98 -18.54 12.75 -18.65
C SER A 98 -17.51 13.88 -18.75
N GLU A 99 -16.22 13.56 -18.59
CA GLU A 99 -15.12 14.53 -18.65
C GLU A 99 -14.80 14.97 -20.09
N ALA A 100 -14.79 14.05 -21.05
CA ALA A 100 -14.59 14.34 -22.47
C ALA A 100 -15.67 15.28 -23.02
N GLY A 101 -16.93 15.06 -22.62
CA GLY A 101 -18.03 15.96 -22.95
C GLY A 101 -17.89 17.36 -22.36
N ALA A 102 -17.24 17.49 -21.20
CA ALA A 102 -17.02 18.77 -20.52
C ALA A 102 -15.81 19.56 -21.04
N MET A 103 -14.72 18.88 -21.43
CA MET A 103 -13.47 19.54 -21.81
C MET A 103 -13.30 19.81 -23.31
N MET A 104 -13.83 18.95 -24.19
CA MET A 104 -13.30 18.88 -25.56
C MET A 104 -14.19 19.39 -26.68
N GLY A 105 -15.48 19.71 -26.50
CA GLY A 105 -16.33 20.33 -27.54
C GLY A 105 -16.35 19.65 -28.93
N ALA A 106 -15.75 18.46 -29.06
CA ALA A 106 -15.44 17.77 -30.30
C ALA A 106 -16.24 16.47 -30.33
N GLY A 107 -17.41 16.53 -30.98
CA GLY A 107 -18.41 15.46 -30.95
C GLY A 107 -17.91 14.08 -31.41
N ALA A 108 -16.91 14.01 -32.29
CA ALA A 108 -16.44 12.75 -32.86
C ALA A 108 -15.83 11.77 -31.83
N ASN A 109 -15.06 12.26 -30.85
CA ASN A 109 -14.48 11.38 -29.82
C ASN A 109 -15.52 10.96 -28.76
N VAL A 110 -16.56 11.78 -28.57
CA VAL A 110 -17.63 11.49 -27.63
C VAL A 110 -18.52 10.36 -28.18
N ASP A 111 -18.80 10.36 -29.48
CA ASP A 111 -19.61 9.32 -30.12
C ASP A 111 -18.95 7.94 -30.01
N THR A 112 -17.64 7.83 -30.26
CA THR A 112 -16.90 6.56 -30.09
C THR A 112 -16.89 6.08 -28.63
N ALA A 113 -16.70 6.98 -27.66
CA ALA A 113 -16.75 6.63 -26.24
C ALA A 113 -18.16 6.16 -25.81
N VAL A 114 -19.21 6.76 -26.38
CA VAL A 114 -20.60 6.35 -26.14
C VAL A 114 -20.86 4.95 -26.70
N GLU A 115 -20.40 4.65 -27.91
CA GLU A 115 -20.51 3.31 -28.51
C GLU A 115 -19.82 2.25 -27.64
N GLU A 116 -18.63 2.55 -27.13
CA GLU A 116 -17.89 1.63 -26.25
C GLU A 116 -18.62 1.40 -24.92
N VAL A 117 -19.15 2.45 -24.29
CA VAL A 117 -19.97 2.33 -23.07
C VAL A 117 -21.18 1.42 -23.30
N VAL A 118 -21.90 1.59 -24.41
CA VAL A 118 -23.06 0.76 -24.75
C VAL A 118 -22.66 -0.68 -25.00
N LYS A 119 -21.55 -0.92 -25.70
CA LYS A 119 -21.01 -2.26 -25.93
C LYS A 119 -20.68 -2.98 -24.61
N VAL A 120 -19.97 -2.31 -23.70
CA VAL A 120 -19.63 -2.88 -22.39
C VAL A 120 -20.89 -3.15 -21.57
N LEU A 121 -21.89 -2.26 -21.62
CA LEU A 121 -23.16 -2.46 -20.93
C LEU A 121 -23.91 -3.70 -21.46
N GLN A 122 -23.94 -3.93 -22.78
CA GLN A 122 -24.55 -5.12 -23.37
C GLN A 122 -23.86 -6.42 -22.93
N GLU A 123 -22.53 -6.41 -22.82
CA GLU A 123 -21.78 -7.57 -22.29
C GLU A 123 -22.07 -7.78 -20.80
N LEU A 124 -22.20 -6.69 -20.02
CA LEU A 124 -22.56 -6.76 -18.61
C LEU A 124 -23.93 -7.41 -18.37
N GLU A 125 -24.89 -7.25 -19.27
CA GLU A 125 -26.20 -7.93 -19.18
C GLU A 125 -26.06 -9.46 -19.08
N LYS A 126 -25.11 -10.04 -19.84
CA LYS A 126 -24.89 -11.49 -19.92
C LYS A 126 -24.28 -12.04 -18.63
N VAL A 127 -23.42 -11.26 -17.98
CA VAL A 127 -22.65 -11.68 -16.79
C VAL A 127 -23.24 -11.17 -15.48
N SER A 128 -24.21 -10.26 -15.50
CA SER A 128 -24.82 -9.69 -14.29
C SER A 128 -25.39 -10.76 -13.34
N PRO A 129 -25.17 -10.64 -12.01
CA PRO A 129 -25.70 -11.59 -11.02
C PRO A 129 -27.23 -11.58 -10.95
N SER A 130 -27.85 -10.42 -11.14
CA SER A 130 -29.30 -10.24 -11.13
C SER A 130 -29.78 -9.17 -12.11
N LYS A 131 -31.08 -9.16 -12.40
CA LYS A 131 -31.73 -8.10 -13.20
C LYS A 131 -31.68 -6.74 -12.51
N GLU A 132 -31.69 -6.72 -11.18
CA GLU A 132 -31.60 -5.49 -10.40
C GLU A 132 -30.20 -4.86 -10.54
N ASP A 133 -29.14 -5.68 -10.46
CA ASP A 133 -27.77 -5.22 -10.68
C ASP A 133 -27.59 -4.59 -12.07
N TYR A 134 -28.13 -5.24 -13.11
CA TYR A 134 -28.11 -4.69 -14.46
C TYR A 134 -28.93 -3.40 -14.59
N SER A 135 -30.12 -3.36 -13.98
CA SER A 135 -30.97 -2.15 -13.99
C SER A 135 -30.28 -0.96 -13.32
N ASN A 136 -29.54 -1.21 -12.23
CA ASN A 136 -28.74 -0.19 -11.55
C ASN A 136 -27.61 0.32 -12.45
N LEU A 137 -26.96 -0.55 -13.24
CA LEU A 137 -25.96 -0.11 -14.22
C LEU A 137 -26.56 0.77 -15.31
N CYS A 138 -27.74 0.41 -15.82
CA CYS A 138 -28.48 1.24 -16.78
C CYS A 138 -28.86 2.61 -16.19
N LEU A 139 -29.24 2.68 -14.91
CA LEU A 139 -29.54 3.94 -14.24
C LEU A 139 -28.35 4.91 -14.26
N LEU A 140 -27.11 4.40 -14.15
CA LEU A 140 -25.92 5.24 -14.18
C LEU A 140 -25.76 6.01 -15.51
N LEU A 141 -26.27 5.49 -16.63
CA LEU A 141 -26.27 6.23 -17.92
C LEU A 141 -27.11 7.50 -17.89
N THR A 142 -28.10 7.55 -17.01
CA THR A 142 -29.06 8.67 -16.93
C THR A 142 -28.52 9.82 -16.09
N LEU A 143 -27.42 9.61 -15.37
CA LEU A 143 -26.83 10.60 -14.49
C LEU A 143 -26.04 11.65 -15.29
N PRO A 144 -26.21 12.95 -15.00
CA PRO A 144 -25.38 14.01 -15.60
C PRO A 144 -23.90 13.87 -15.23
N ARG A 145 -23.63 13.52 -13.96
CA ARG A 145 -22.28 13.21 -13.45
C ARG A 145 -22.34 11.97 -12.58
N LEU A 146 -21.31 11.14 -12.68
CA LEU A 146 -21.18 9.93 -11.87
C LEU A 146 -21.22 10.24 -10.35
N SER A 147 -20.63 11.37 -9.95
CA SER A 147 -20.60 11.85 -8.56
C SER A 147 -21.97 12.17 -7.95
N ASP A 148 -23.02 12.32 -8.78
CA ASP A 148 -24.37 12.58 -8.29
C ASP A 148 -24.99 11.32 -7.65
N HIS A 149 -24.42 10.14 -7.89
CA HIS A 149 -24.79 8.89 -7.23
C HIS A 149 -24.00 8.71 -5.91
N LEU A 150 -24.70 8.37 -4.83
CA LEU A 150 -24.12 8.27 -3.48
C LEU A 150 -22.90 7.33 -3.42
N GLN A 151 -22.94 6.20 -4.14
CA GLN A 151 -21.85 5.22 -4.18
C GLN A 151 -20.58 5.76 -4.85
N TYR A 152 -20.70 6.74 -5.75
CA TYR A 152 -19.60 7.22 -6.59
C TYR A 152 -19.19 8.66 -6.26
N LYS A 153 -19.69 9.23 -5.16
CA LYS A 153 -19.43 10.62 -4.77
C LYS A 153 -17.93 10.98 -4.68
N ASN A 154 -17.12 10.07 -4.15
CA ASN A 154 -15.67 10.23 -3.98
C ASN A 154 -14.87 9.30 -4.90
N TRP A 155 -15.50 8.81 -5.97
CA TRP A 155 -14.89 7.86 -6.89
C TRP A 155 -13.73 8.52 -7.64
N ASN A 156 -12.66 7.76 -7.83
CA ASN A 156 -11.57 8.10 -8.74
C ASN A 156 -10.99 6.81 -9.34
N PRO A 157 -10.38 6.86 -10.54
CA PRO A 157 -9.87 5.66 -11.21
C PRO A 157 -8.84 4.89 -10.37
N SER A 158 -7.93 5.57 -9.68
CA SER A 158 -6.87 4.92 -8.89
C SER A 158 -7.43 4.09 -7.74
N ASN A 159 -8.36 4.63 -6.95
CA ASN A 159 -9.01 3.90 -5.88
C ASN A 159 -9.90 2.78 -6.45
N ALA A 160 -10.65 3.07 -7.51
CA ALA A 160 -11.53 2.08 -8.15
C ALA A 160 -10.77 0.85 -8.65
N ARG A 161 -9.59 1.02 -9.24
CA ARG A 161 -8.73 -0.09 -9.70
C ARG A 161 -8.15 -0.90 -8.54
N VAL A 162 -7.74 -0.25 -7.45
CA VAL A 162 -7.31 -0.96 -6.22
C VAL A 162 -8.45 -1.75 -5.60
N LEU A 163 -9.65 -1.18 -5.55
CA LEU A 163 -10.86 -1.86 -5.08
C LEU A 163 -11.20 -3.06 -5.97
N CYS A 164 -11.10 -2.91 -7.29
CA CYS A 164 -11.28 -4.00 -8.25
C CYS A 164 -10.36 -5.18 -7.93
N PHE A 165 -9.05 -4.92 -7.79
CA PHE A 165 -8.09 -5.97 -7.44
C PHE A 165 -8.43 -6.62 -6.08
N ARG A 166 -8.85 -5.84 -5.09
CA ARG A 166 -9.27 -6.36 -3.77
C ARG A 166 -10.47 -7.32 -3.86
N GLU A 167 -11.42 -7.05 -4.75
CA GLU A 167 -12.57 -7.93 -4.99
C GLU A 167 -12.20 -9.19 -5.79
N ILE A 168 -11.26 -9.05 -6.74
CA ILE A 168 -10.81 -10.13 -7.61
C ILE A 168 -9.85 -11.09 -6.91
N TYR A 169 -8.93 -10.59 -6.07
CA TYR A 169 -7.87 -11.38 -5.45
C TYR A 169 -8.39 -12.66 -4.76
N PRO A 170 -9.43 -12.64 -3.92
CA PRO A 170 -9.98 -13.86 -3.30
C PRO A 170 -10.54 -14.89 -4.30
N LEU A 171 -10.92 -14.47 -5.51
CA LEU A 171 -11.43 -15.37 -6.56
C LEU A 171 -10.30 -16.13 -7.24
N VAL A 172 -9.11 -15.52 -7.36
CA VAL A 172 -8.00 -16.02 -8.17
C VAL A 172 -6.84 -16.59 -7.35
N ASP A 173 -6.67 -16.18 -6.09
CA ASP A 173 -5.50 -16.51 -5.25
C ASP A 173 -5.23 -18.01 -5.17
N LYS A 174 -6.29 -18.83 -5.01
CA LYS A 174 -6.18 -20.29 -4.93
C LYS A 174 -5.86 -20.99 -6.26
N PHE A 175 -5.96 -20.29 -7.38
CA PHE A 175 -5.73 -20.83 -8.73
C PHE A 175 -4.39 -20.37 -9.31
N LEU A 176 -4.00 -19.13 -9.00
CA LEU A 176 -2.75 -18.51 -9.45
C LEU A 176 -1.63 -18.68 -8.41
N ILE A 177 -1.56 -19.86 -7.78
CA ILE A 177 -0.53 -20.17 -6.78
C ILE A 177 0.80 -20.40 -7.49
N ALA A 178 1.82 -19.59 -7.15
CA ALA A 178 3.19 -19.92 -7.51
C ALA A 178 3.66 -21.12 -6.68
N GLU A 179 4.08 -22.19 -7.34
CA GLU A 179 5.00 -23.16 -6.74
C GLU A 179 6.34 -22.46 -6.48
N ARG A 180 6.55 -21.87 -5.30
CA ARG A 180 7.90 -21.43 -4.89
C ARG A 180 8.72 -22.65 -4.47
N ARG A 181 9.26 -23.35 -5.47
CA ARG A 181 10.29 -24.40 -5.27
C ARG A 181 11.66 -23.71 -5.17
N THR A 182 12.39 -23.94 -4.09
CA THR A 182 13.85 -23.69 -4.09
C THR A 182 14.54 -24.60 -5.11
N ASN A 183 15.80 -24.30 -5.45
CA ASN A 183 16.71 -25.25 -6.10
C ASN A 183 16.91 -26.57 -5.30
N SER A 184 16.35 -26.69 -4.09
CA SER A 184 16.34 -27.89 -3.25
C SER A 184 14.99 -28.61 -3.18
N GLY A 185 13.95 -28.17 -3.92
CA GLY A 185 12.68 -28.89 -4.01
C GLY A 185 11.78 -28.80 -2.75
N GLU A 186 12.08 -27.90 -1.82
CA GLU A 186 11.22 -27.65 -0.66
C GLU A 186 10.16 -26.58 -0.98
N ILE A 187 8.92 -26.84 -0.55
CA ILE A 187 7.83 -25.86 -0.59
C ILE A 187 8.16 -24.76 0.42
N ILE A 188 8.55 -23.58 -0.07
CA ILE A 188 8.77 -22.43 0.80
C ILE A 188 7.41 -21.86 1.22
N HIS A 189 6.88 -22.31 2.35
CA HIS A 189 6.08 -21.41 3.19
C HIS A 189 7.07 -20.46 3.89
N GLY A 190 7.56 -19.49 3.14
CA GLY A 190 8.72 -18.71 3.53
C GLY A 190 8.45 -17.77 4.70
N PRO A 191 9.27 -17.79 5.76
CA PRO A 191 9.22 -16.82 6.84
C PRO A 191 9.71 -15.40 6.43
N TYR A 192 10.02 -15.16 5.15
CA TYR A 192 10.69 -13.95 4.66
C TYR A 192 9.83 -12.94 3.88
N SER A 193 8.51 -13.15 3.72
CA SER A 193 7.64 -12.15 3.09
C SER A 193 6.62 -11.58 4.09
N GLN A 194 7.13 -10.92 5.13
CA GLN A 194 6.27 -10.18 6.05
C GLN A 194 5.79 -8.90 5.36
N ALA A 195 4.47 -8.76 5.19
CA ALA A 195 3.86 -7.49 4.84
C ALA A 195 3.63 -6.67 6.12
N ALA A 196 3.85 -5.37 6.05
CA ALA A 196 3.44 -4.42 7.08
C ALA A 196 1.91 -4.43 7.20
N LYS A 197 1.41 -4.45 8.44
CA LYS A 197 -0.01 -4.56 8.81
C LYS A 197 -0.28 -3.83 10.13
N ASN A 198 -1.53 -3.44 10.33
CA ASN A 198 -2.07 -2.81 11.54
C ASN A 198 -1.43 -1.44 11.88
N ASP A 199 -1.18 -0.61 10.87
CA ASP A 199 -0.56 0.70 10.99
C ASP A 199 0.81 0.63 11.69
N ARG A 200 1.65 -0.30 11.25
CA ARG A 200 2.90 -0.60 11.94
C ARG A 200 3.84 0.61 12.00
N LEU A 201 3.83 1.44 10.95
CA LEU A 201 4.58 2.70 10.93
C LEU A 201 4.17 3.61 12.10
N ILE A 202 2.87 3.83 12.29
CA ILE A 202 2.35 4.68 13.36
C ILE A 202 2.70 4.11 14.73
N GLN A 203 2.59 2.79 14.91
CA GLN A 203 2.97 2.16 16.17
C GLN A 203 4.44 2.41 16.51
N LEU A 204 5.34 2.32 15.53
CA LEU A 204 6.77 2.58 15.71
C LEU A 204 7.03 4.05 16.02
N VAL A 205 6.35 4.96 15.32
CA VAL A 205 6.42 6.40 15.56
C VAL A 205 5.95 6.76 16.98
N ILE A 206 4.82 6.22 17.44
CA ILE A 206 4.32 6.42 18.81
C ILE A 206 5.34 5.91 19.84
N LYS A 207 5.91 4.72 19.60
CA LYS A 207 6.94 4.16 20.50
C LYS A 207 8.21 5.03 20.52
N GLY A 208 8.62 5.58 19.38
CA GLY A 208 9.74 6.51 19.27
C GLY A 208 9.49 7.80 20.07
N LEU A 209 8.31 8.41 19.89
CA LEU A 209 7.89 9.59 20.66
C LEU A 209 7.89 9.35 22.17
N LEU A 210 7.36 8.22 22.61
CA LEU A 210 7.35 7.84 24.03
C LEU A 210 8.77 7.66 24.56
N TYR A 211 9.66 7.02 23.78
CA TYR A 211 11.06 6.84 24.14
C TYR A 211 11.76 8.19 24.31
N GLU A 212 11.66 9.08 23.33
CA GLU A 212 12.26 10.43 23.40
C GLU A 212 11.75 11.24 24.59
N SER A 213 10.44 11.19 24.84
CA SER A 213 9.80 11.91 25.96
C SER A 213 10.30 11.39 27.31
N CYS A 214 10.45 10.07 27.45
CA CYS A 214 11.03 9.44 28.65
C CYS A 214 12.49 9.84 28.86
N VAL A 215 13.30 9.84 27.79
CA VAL A 215 14.71 10.27 27.86
C VAL A 215 14.81 11.73 28.33
N ASN A 216 14.02 12.62 27.72
CA ASN A 216 13.97 14.04 28.09
C ASN A 216 13.51 14.25 29.54
N TYR A 217 12.51 13.51 30.00
CA TYR A 217 12.03 13.57 31.39
C TYR A 217 13.13 13.14 32.38
N CYS A 218 13.79 12.02 32.12
CA CYS A 218 14.89 11.52 32.95
C CYS A 218 16.06 12.52 32.99
N GLN A 219 16.40 13.14 31.85
CA GLN A 219 17.43 14.16 31.76
C GLN A 219 17.07 15.41 32.59
N ALA A 220 15.85 15.92 32.47
CA ALA A 220 15.41 17.10 33.22
C ALA A 220 15.43 16.86 34.74
N LYS A 221 15.06 15.64 35.18
CA LYS A 221 15.18 15.20 36.58
C LYS A 221 16.63 15.12 37.05
N ALA A 222 17.55 14.61 36.23
CA ALA A 222 18.95 14.45 36.59
C ALA A 222 19.70 15.80 36.73
N VAL A 223 19.38 16.79 35.90
CA VAL A 223 20.04 18.12 35.91
C VAL A 223 19.45 19.06 36.98
N GLY A 224 18.40 18.64 37.69
CA GLY A 224 17.81 19.43 38.78
C GLY A 224 17.09 20.69 38.30
N SER A 225 16.46 20.63 37.12
CA SER A 225 15.67 21.75 36.59
C SER A 225 14.60 22.18 37.61
N THR A 226 14.61 23.46 37.98
CA THR A 226 13.74 24.05 39.02
C THR A 226 12.37 24.48 38.51
N ASP A 227 12.06 24.23 37.23
CA ASP A 227 10.75 24.57 36.67
C ASP A 227 9.68 23.63 37.24
N THR A 228 8.66 24.21 37.88
CA THR A 228 7.51 23.50 38.47
C THR A 228 6.64 22.78 37.44
N SER A 229 6.86 23.01 36.14
CA SER A 229 6.25 22.28 35.01
C SER A 229 6.89 20.91 34.74
N VAL A 230 7.99 20.55 35.44
CA VAL A 230 8.79 19.32 35.23
C VAL A 230 8.33 18.16 36.14
N HIS A 231 7.24 18.34 36.88
CA HIS A 231 6.67 17.27 37.70
C HIS A 231 5.92 16.21 36.87
N GLU A 232 5.39 16.59 35.71
CA GLU A 232 4.67 15.71 34.78
C GLU A 232 5.48 15.46 33.50
N MET A 233 5.33 14.27 32.90
CA MET A 233 5.99 13.93 31.65
C MET A 233 5.31 14.66 30.49
N ASN A 234 6.02 15.57 29.84
CA ASN A 234 5.56 16.23 28.62
C ASN A 234 6.02 15.43 27.39
N PHE A 235 5.12 15.26 26.42
CA PHE A 235 5.44 14.55 25.19
C PHE A 235 6.11 15.47 24.17
N SER A 236 7.21 15.01 23.58
CA SER A 236 7.86 15.67 22.44
C SER A 236 6.88 15.74 21.26
N LYS A 237 6.91 16.82 20.47
CA LYS A 237 6.14 16.85 19.22
C LYS A 237 6.87 16.02 18.16
N LEU A 238 6.10 15.33 17.32
CA LEU A 238 6.63 14.44 16.28
C LEU A 238 7.59 15.11 15.30
N LEU A 239 7.36 16.39 15.00
CA LEU A 239 8.15 17.14 14.02
C LEU A 239 9.16 18.09 14.68
N ASP A 240 9.27 18.08 16.01
CA ASP A 240 10.28 18.89 16.69
C ASP A 240 11.64 18.26 16.42
N GLY A 241 12.36 18.80 15.43
CA GLY A 241 13.71 18.39 15.04
C GLY A 241 14.78 18.83 16.04
N ASN A 242 14.51 18.70 17.35
CA ASN A 242 15.47 19.07 18.38
C ASN A 242 16.70 18.17 18.24
N SER A 243 17.72 18.75 17.59
CA SER A 243 19.08 18.27 17.38
C SER A 243 19.27 16.76 17.47
N ALA A 244 19.04 16.12 16.32
CA ALA A 244 19.80 15.00 15.78
C ALA A 244 20.87 14.42 16.73
N PHE A 245 20.62 13.22 17.27
CA PHE A 245 21.62 12.18 17.60
C PHE A 245 22.94 12.61 18.31
N SER A 246 23.02 13.77 18.96
CA SER A 246 24.30 14.32 19.45
C SER A 246 24.33 14.59 20.95
N ASP A 247 23.21 14.98 21.55
CA ASP A 247 23.18 15.32 22.99
C ASP A 247 22.46 14.30 23.88
N SER A 248 21.62 13.42 23.31
CA SER A 248 20.91 12.36 24.03
C SER A 248 21.83 11.22 24.52
N ASP A 249 23.03 11.08 23.93
CA ASP A 249 24.01 10.07 24.34
C ASP A 249 24.72 10.43 25.66
N LEU A 250 24.86 11.72 25.98
CA LEU A 250 25.52 12.17 27.21
C LEU A 250 24.57 12.24 28.41
N SER A 251 23.27 12.39 28.18
CA SER A 251 22.28 12.42 29.25
C SER A 251 22.05 11.04 29.88
N LEU A 252 22.07 9.97 29.06
CA LEU A 252 22.08 8.59 29.57
C LEU A 252 23.36 8.32 30.40
N LEU A 253 24.53 8.76 29.94
CA LEU A 253 25.78 8.64 30.69
C LEU A 253 25.74 9.40 32.02
N SER A 254 25.18 10.61 32.02
CA SER A 254 25.00 11.42 33.23
C SER A 254 24.02 10.77 34.22
N TRP A 255 22.93 10.17 33.70
CA TRP A 255 21.98 9.41 34.51
C TRP A 255 22.65 8.17 35.14
N LEU A 256 23.41 7.39 34.37
CA LEU A 256 24.15 6.23 34.89
C LEU A 256 25.16 6.62 35.99
N GLN A 257 25.80 7.79 35.87
CA GLN A 257 26.71 8.33 36.91
C GLN A 257 25.98 8.77 38.19
N SER A 258 24.67 8.99 38.11
CA SER A 258 23.82 9.45 39.23
C SER A 258 23.25 8.28 40.05
N ILE A 259 23.37 7.05 39.56
CA ILE A 259 22.84 5.86 40.23
C ILE A 259 23.77 5.49 41.41
N PRO A 260 23.23 5.21 42.61
CA PRO A 260 24.04 4.80 43.75
C PRO A 260 24.87 3.56 43.44
N ALA A 261 26.14 3.55 43.88
CA ALA A 261 27.10 2.46 43.62
C ALA A 261 26.58 1.08 44.04
N GLU A 262 25.73 1.02 45.07
CA GLU A 262 25.08 -0.20 45.58
C GLU A 262 24.18 -0.89 44.54
N THR A 263 23.63 -0.13 43.59
CA THR A 263 22.80 -0.64 42.47
C THR A 263 23.63 -1.41 41.44
N PHE A 264 24.94 -1.17 41.38
CA PHE A 264 25.90 -1.86 40.50
C PHE A 264 26.55 -3.08 41.19
N SER A 265 25.98 -3.55 42.31
CA SER A 265 26.49 -4.70 43.08
C SER A 265 26.54 -6.01 42.30
N VAL A 266 25.78 -6.10 41.20
CA VAL A 266 25.91 -7.16 40.19
C VAL A 266 26.62 -6.59 38.96
N PRO A 267 27.77 -7.13 38.54
CA PRO A 267 28.46 -6.64 37.36
C PRO A 267 27.58 -6.79 36.12
N PHE A 268 27.37 -5.69 35.41
CA PHE A 268 26.68 -5.71 34.12
C PHE A 268 27.53 -6.45 33.09
N GLU A 269 26.90 -7.37 32.34
CA GLU A 269 27.53 -7.98 31.18
C GLU A 269 27.63 -6.92 30.07
N GLN A 270 28.85 -6.60 29.64
CA GLN A 270 29.06 -5.73 28.48
C GLN A 270 28.53 -6.44 27.23
N LYS A 271 27.47 -5.89 26.64
CA LYS A 271 26.88 -6.40 25.39
C LYS A 271 27.08 -5.37 24.29
N THR A 272 27.60 -5.82 23.16
CA THR A 272 27.70 -5.02 21.94
C THR A 272 26.44 -5.23 21.11
N LEU A 273 25.81 -4.15 20.67
CA LEU A 273 24.75 -4.18 19.66
C LEU A 273 25.35 -3.78 18.32
N ASN A 274 25.36 -4.71 17.37
CA ASN A 274 25.74 -4.40 16.00
C ASN A 274 24.48 -4.03 15.22
N VAL A 275 24.41 -2.78 14.75
CA VAL A 275 23.32 -2.29 13.88
C VAL A 275 23.81 -2.32 12.45
N ASP A 276 23.10 -3.06 11.61
CA ASP A 276 23.38 -3.18 10.19
C ASP A 276 22.19 -2.63 9.40
N VAL A 277 22.44 -1.66 8.51
CA VAL A 277 21.41 -1.04 7.67
C VAL A 277 21.62 -1.52 6.25
N GLU A 278 20.73 -2.41 5.80
CA GLU A 278 20.72 -2.92 4.44
C GLU A 278 20.00 -1.90 3.55
N ARG A 279 20.75 -1.28 2.65
CA ARG A 279 20.23 -0.28 1.72
C ARG A 279 19.35 -0.92 0.66
N LEU A 280 18.33 -0.19 0.24
CA LEU A 280 17.49 -0.59 -0.88
C LEU A 280 18.31 -0.47 -2.17
N GLU A 281 18.45 -1.58 -2.89
CA GLU A 281 18.99 -1.57 -4.25
C GLU A 281 17.98 -0.86 -5.16
N ARG A 282 18.42 0.19 -5.86
CA ARG A 282 17.54 0.90 -6.79
C ARG A 282 17.18 -0.04 -7.94
N PRO A 283 15.89 -0.21 -8.28
CA PRO A 283 15.53 -0.93 -9.48
C PRO A 283 16.16 -0.27 -10.70
N SER A 284 16.68 -1.06 -11.64
CA SER A 284 16.87 -0.59 -13.00
C SER A 284 15.48 -0.34 -13.59
N LEU A 285 15.06 0.93 -13.65
CA LEU A 285 13.86 1.34 -14.38
C LEU A 285 14.09 1.05 -15.87
N GLU A 286 13.83 -0.18 -16.30
CA GLU A 286 13.89 -0.59 -17.72
C GLU A 286 12.59 -0.25 -18.47
N THR A 287 11.78 0.69 -17.96
CA THR A 287 10.69 1.27 -18.72
C THR A 287 11.22 2.46 -19.51
N SER A 288 11.27 2.33 -20.84
CA SER A 288 11.63 3.45 -21.72
C SER A 288 10.68 4.61 -21.43
N TRP A 289 11.23 5.76 -21.05
CA TRP A 289 10.48 7.01 -20.76
C TRP A 289 9.44 7.36 -21.83
N THR A 290 9.59 6.85 -23.05
CA THR A 290 8.63 6.96 -24.15
C THR A 290 7.25 6.35 -23.84
N GLU A 291 7.14 5.24 -23.11
CA GLU A 291 5.84 4.63 -22.80
C GLU A 291 5.06 5.45 -21.76
N HIS A 292 5.75 6.07 -20.80
CA HIS A 292 5.13 6.95 -19.81
C HIS A 292 4.70 8.31 -20.39
N MET A 293 5.40 8.82 -21.40
CA MET A 293 5.07 10.11 -22.02
C MET A 293 3.92 10.06 -23.03
N LEU A 294 3.61 8.88 -23.59
CA LEU A 294 2.59 8.72 -24.65
C LEU A 294 1.17 8.44 -24.12
N VAL A 295 1.00 8.37 -22.79
CA VAL A 295 -0.31 8.16 -22.12
C VAL A 295 -0.90 9.47 -21.57
N THR A 296 -0.29 10.63 -21.89
CA THR A 296 -0.89 11.96 -21.63
C THR A 296 -1.52 12.51 -22.90
#